data_AF-A0A3B6VM76-F1
#
_entry.id   AF-A0A3B6VM76-F1
#
_cell.length_a   1.000
_cell.length_b   1.000
_cell.length_c   1.000
_cell.angle_alpha   90.00
_cell.angle_beta   90.00
_cell.angle_gamma   90.00
#
_symmetry.space_group_name_H-M   'P 1'
#
loop_
_entity.id
_entity.type
_entity.pdbx_description
1 polymer ?
#
loop_
_entity_poly.entity_id
_entity_poly.type
_entity_poly.pdbx_seq_one_letter_code
_entity_poly.pdbx_strand_id
1 'polypeptide(L)'
;MKKKYILIFMSVLVFISCSAVTMSPNNSEVTNDPSEPNYPAWSEIEPPLPVLNDEAIKYGIDISQEDNVIKEQIKIKLKEYKKEKGKYKVIFT
;
A
#
# COMPACT_ATOMS: atom_id res chain seq x y z
N MET A 1 -24.47 29.09 -21.10
CA MET A 1 -23.55 29.58 -20.05
C MET A 1 -23.25 28.57 -18.94
N LYS A 2 -24.07 27.53 -18.72
CA LYS A 2 -23.87 26.53 -17.64
C LYS A 2 -22.63 25.62 -17.81
N LYS A 3 -22.24 25.31 -19.07
CA LYS A 3 -21.07 24.46 -19.39
C LYS A 3 -19.72 25.10 -19.03
N LYS A 4 -19.63 26.44 -18.96
CA LYS A 4 -18.39 27.13 -18.56
C LYS A 4 -18.13 26.98 -17.05
N TYR A 5 -19.19 27.01 -16.24
CA TYR A 5 -19.08 26.83 -14.78
C TYR A 5 -18.70 25.41 -14.38
N ILE A 6 -19.12 24.39 -15.14
CA ILE A 6 -18.73 22.99 -14.87
C ILE A 6 -17.22 22.77 -15.05
N LEU A 7 -16.62 23.46 -16.03
CA LEU A 7 -15.20 23.35 -16.36
C LEU A 7 -14.33 24.08 -15.32
N ILE A 8 -14.82 25.24 -14.85
CA ILE A 8 -14.19 25.98 -13.74
C ILE A 8 -14.23 25.16 -12.45
N PHE A 9 -15.36 24.51 -12.14
CA PHE A 9 -15.51 23.71 -10.92
C PHE A 9 -14.58 22.48 -10.91
N MET A 10 -14.44 21.79 -12.05
CA MET A 10 -13.50 20.65 -12.17
C MET A 10 -12.03 21.08 -12.08
N SER A 11 -11.68 22.27 -12.57
CA SER A 11 -10.31 22.78 -12.47
C SER A 11 -9.92 23.09 -11.02
N VAL A 12 -10.83 23.62 -10.19
CA VAL A 12 -10.55 23.93 -8.77
C VAL A 12 -10.33 22.66 -7.94
N LEU A 13 -11.04 21.57 -8.24
CA LEU A 13 -10.89 20.29 -7.52
C LEU A 13 -9.50 19.65 -7.69
N VAL A 14 -8.85 19.87 -8.84
CA VAL A 14 -7.50 19.34 -9.12
C VAL A 14 -6.43 20.04 -8.26
N PHE A 15 -6.60 21.34 -7.94
CA PHE A 15 -5.62 22.08 -7.13
C PHE A 15 -5.66 21.74 -5.63
N ILE A 16 -6.78 21.26 -5.10
CA ILE A 16 -6.91 20.90 -3.66
C ILE A 16 -6.26 19.52 -3.37
N SER A 17 -6.05 18.70 -4.41
CA SER A 17 -5.61 17.29 -4.24
C SER A 17 -4.09 17.12 -4.12
N CYS A 18 -3.29 18.17 -4.34
CA CYS A 18 -1.84 18.12 -4.21
C CYS A 18 -1.37 18.58 -2.82
N SER A 19 -1.71 17.83 -1.77
CA SER A 19 -0.88 17.82 -0.55
C SER A 19 0.31 16.89 -0.79
N ALA A 20 1.26 17.32 -1.61
CA ALA A 20 2.51 16.58 -1.79
C ALA A 20 3.32 16.69 -0.50
N VAL A 21 3.33 15.64 0.31
CA VAL A 21 4.35 15.48 1.35
C VAL A 21 5.66 15.24 0.64
N THR A 22 6.49 16.28 0.55
CA THR A 22 7.89 16.14 0.16
C THR A 22 8.65 15.59 1.36
N MET A 23 8.81 14.26 1.44
CA MET A 23 9.85 13.69 2.29
C MET A 23 11.21 14.05 1.67
N SER A 24 11.88 15.04 2.26
CA SER A 24 13.26 15.36 1.93
C SER A 24 14.15 14.21 2.43
N PRO A 25 15.03 13.62 1.60
CA PRO A 25 16.00 12.66 2.09
C PRO A 25 17.04 13.44 2.88
N ASN A 26 16.98 13.36 4.20
CA ASN A 26 18.02 13.91 5.05
C ASN A 26 19.27 13.02 4.90
N ASN A 27 20.22 13.43 4.07
CA ASN A 27 21.53 12.80 3.98
C ASN A 27 22.36 13.21 5.20
N SER A 28 22.24 12.44 6.28
CA SER A 28 23.21 12.54 7.37
C SER A 28 24.50 11.87 6.90
N GLU A 29 25.46 12.65 6.40
CA GLU A 29 26.85 12.20 6.27
C GLU A 29 27.35 11.82 7.66
N VAL A 30 27.55 10.52 7.90
CA VAL A 30 28.22 10.02 9.10
C VAL A 30 29.72 10.17 8.90
N THR A 31 30.31 11.20 9.49
CA THR A 31 31.77 11.31 9.66
C THR A 31 32.20 10.30 10.73
N ASN A 32 33.01 9.32 10.35
CA ASN A 32 33.53 8.30 11.27
C ASN A 32 34.64 8.89 12.15
N ASP A 33 34.36 9.11 13.44
CA ASP A 33 35.37 9.36 14.49
C ASP A 33 35.44 8.12 15.41
N PRO A 34 36.65 7.57 15.70
CA PRO A 34 36.84 6.33 16.45
C PRO A 34 36.70 6.55 17.96
N SER A 35 35.47 6.63 18.43
CA SER A 35 35.15 6.52 19.86
C SER A 35 33.91 5.65 20.02
N GLU A 36 34.04 4.35 19.78
CA GLU A 36 32.92 3.38 19.84
C GLU A 36 32.27 3.37 21.23
N PRO A 37 30.97 3.73 21.34
CA PRO A 37 30.14 3.27 22.43
C PRO A 37 29.85 1.79 22.15
N ASN A 38 30.02 0.93 23.16
CA ASN A 38 29.59 -0.46 23.10
C ASN A 38 28.05 -0.50 23.04
N TYR A 39 27.49 -0.36 21.85
CA TYR A 39 26.08 -0.59 21.60
C TYR A 39 25.84 -2.10 21.63
N PRO A 40 24.77 -2.58 22.31
CA PRO A 40 24.39 -3.97 22.18
C PRO A 40 24.18 -4.26 20.69
N ALA A 41 24.74 -5.38 20.22
CA ALA A 41 24.52 -5.85 18.87
C ALA A 41 23.02 -5.77 18.58
N TRP A 42 22.63 -5.02 17.54
CA TRP A 42 21.26 -5.01 17.07
C TRP A 42 20.89 -6.47 16.78
N SER A 43 20.15 -7.10 17.70
CA SER A 43 19.51 -8.36 17.40
C SER A 43 18.50 -8.02 16.31
N GLU A 44 18.66 -8.62 15.14
CA GLU A 44 17.64 -8.62 14.11
C GLU A 44 16.41 -9.29 14.71
N ILE A 45 15.51 -8.49 15.28
CA ILE A 45 14.21 -8.96 15.73
C ILE A 45 13.44 -9.14 14.43
N GLU A 46 13.32 -10.38 13.96
CA GLU A 46 12.42 -10.69 12.85
C GLU A 46 11.05 -10.08 13.18
N PRO A 47 10.50 -9.20 12.33
CA PRO A 47 9.19 -8.66 12.57
C PRO A 47 8.21 -9.83 12.68
N PRO A 48 7.28 -9.81 13.65
CA PRO A 48 6.30 -10.89 13.77
C PRO A 48 5.59 -11.04 12.42
N LEU A 49 5.61 -12.25 11.86
CA LEU A 49 4.94 -12.55 10.61
C LEU A 49 3.49 -12.08 10.69
N PRO A 50 2.97 -11.38 9.66
CA PRO A 50 1.60 -10.90 9.67
C PRO A 50 0.67 -12.09 9.86
N VAL A 51 -0.10 -12.10 10.94
CA VAL A 51 -1.07 -13.16 11.22
C VAL A 51 -2.19 -13.04 10.20
N LEU A 52 -2.13 -13.87 9.17
CA LEU A 52 -3.13 -13.92 8.13
C LEU A 52 -4.39 -14.60 8.68
N ASN A 53 -5.52 -13.91 8.64
CA ASN A 53 -6.78 -14.52 9.07
C ASN A 53 -7.29 -15.53 8.02
N ASP A 54 -8.17 -16.45 8.41
CA ASP A 54 -8.68 -17.51 7.52
C ASP A 54 -9.30 -16.97 6.22
N GLU A 55 -9.87 -15.77 6.28
CA GLU A 55 -10.45 -15.11 5.12
C GLU A 55 -9.38 -14.64 4.12
N ALA A 56 -8.27 -14.11 4.62
CA ALA A 56 -7.12 -13.72 3.83
C ALA A 56 -6.32 -14.93 3.33
N ILE A 57 -6.26 -16.03 4.09
CA ILE A 57 -5.69 -17.30 3.59
C ILE A 57 -6.53 -17.83 2.40
N LYS A 58 -7.86 -17.74 2.49
CA LYS A 58 -8.76 -18.30 1.47
C LYS A 58 -8.93 -17.39 0.24
N TYR A 59 -9.10 -16.08 0.45
CA TYR A 59 -9.43 -15.12 -0.60
C TYR A 59 -8.35 -14.06 -0.84
N GLY A 60 -7.22 -14.15 -0.14
CA GLY A 60 -6.06 -13.30 -0.35
C GLY A 60 -5.52 -13.39 -1.76
N ILE A 61 -4.95 -12.27 -2.20
CA ILE A 61 -4.32 -12.08 -3.49
C ILE A 61 -2.90 -11.65 -3.20
N ASP A 62 -1.96 -12.45 -3.66
CA ASP A 62 -0.53 -12.17 -3.56
C ASP A 62 -0.17 -11.09 -4.58
N ILE A 63 0.22 -9.92 -4.07
CA ILE A 63 0.59 -8.76 -4.90
C ILE A 63 2.05 -8.78 -5.34
N SER A 64 2.81 -9.82 -4.95
CA SER A 64 4.22 -10.01 -5.32
C SER A 64 4.39 -10.62 -6.72
N GLN A 65 3.27 -10.84 -7.43
CA GLN A 65 3.20 -11.51 -8.73
C GLN A 65 3.05 -10.51 -9.89
N GLU A 66 3.15 -11.01 -11.12
CA GLU A 66 2.92 -10.21 -12.33
C GLU A 66 1.48 -9.64 -12.40
N ASP A 67 1.32 -8.41 -12.91
CA ASP A 67 0.04 -7.70 -13.00
C ASP A 67 -1.08 -8.52 -13.65
N ASN A 68 -0.75 -9.30 -14.68
CA ASN A 68 -1.73 -10.13 -15.37
C ASN A 68 -2.25 -11.27 -14.46
N VAL A 69 -1.38 -11.85 -13.63
CA VAL A 69 -1.74 -12.91 -12.68
C VAL A 69 -2.60 -12.32 -11.56
N ILE A 70 -2.21 -11.16 -11.02
CA ILE A 70 -2.99 -10.43 -10.01
C ILE A 70 -4.41 -10.15 -10.55
N LYS A 71 -4.52 -9.66 -11.78
CA LYS A 71 -5.81 -9.36 -12.41
C LYS A 71 -6.73 -10.59 -12.52
N GLU A 72 -6.17 -11.74 -12.88
CA GLU A 72 -6.94 -12.98 -12.94
C GLU A 72 -7.37 -13.46 -11.55
N GLN A 73 -6.48 -13.38 -10.56
CA GLN A 73 -6.80 -13.72 -9.17
C GLN A 73 -7.89 -12.83 -8.59
N ILE A 74 -7.84 -11.51 -8.82
CA ILE A 74 -8.92 -10.58 -8.44
C ILE A 74 -10.25 -11.08 -9.02
N LYS A 75 -10.30 -11.40 -10.31
CA LYS A 75 -11.54 -11.85 -10.95
C LYS A 75 -12.08 -13.15 -10.35
N ILE A 76 -11.21 -14.10 -10.03
CA ILE A 76 -11.57 -15.41 -9.47
C ILE A 76 -12.02 -15.25 -8.01
N LYS A 77 -11.16 -14.71 -7.15
CA LYS A 77 -11.42 -14.56 -5.71
C LYS A 77 -12.63 -13.69 -5.43
N LEU A 78 -12.84 -12.63 -6.22
CA LEU A 78 -14.00 -11.75 -6.07
C LEU A 78 -15.32 -12.47 -6.44
N LYS A 79 -15.31 -13.37 -7.43
CA LYS A 79 -16.48 -14.20 -7.77
C LYS A 79 -16.78 -15.23 -6.70
N GLU A 80 -15.75 -15.89 -6.19
CA GLU A 80 -15.88 -16.88 -5.09
C GLU A 80 -16.43 -16.22 -3.83
N TYR A 81 -15.88 -15.06 -3.45
CA TYR A 81 -16.32 -14.30 -2.29
C TYR A 81 -17.79 -13.87 -2.42
N LYS A 82 -18.21 -13.39 -3.60
CA LYS A 82 -19.62 -13.07 -3.87
C LYS A 82 -20.52 -14.29 -3.74
N LYS A 83 -20.10 -15.43 -4.29
CA LYS A 83 -20.88 -16.67 -4.26
C LYS A 83 -21.10 -17.16 -2.83
N GLU A 84 -20.10 -17.06 -1.97
CA GLU A 84 -20.18 -17.57 -0.59
C GLU A 84 -20.74 -16.57 0.42
N LYS A 85 -20.43 -15.27 0.28
CA LYS A 85 -20.75 -14.24 1.26
C LYS A 85 -21.82 -13.24 0.80
N GLY A 86 -22.26 -13.33 -0.46
CA GLY A 86 -23.28 -12.45 -1.03
C GLY A 86 -22.84 -11.00 -1.27
N LYS A 87 -21.57 -10.66 -0.99
CA LYS A 87 -21.00 -9.32 -1.12
C LYS A 87 -19.65 -9.36 -1.85
N TYR A 88 -19.10 -8.21 -2.19
CA TYR A 88 -17.78 -8.11 -2.80
C TYR A 88 -16.75 -7.65 -1.78
N LYS A 89 -15.60 -8.33 -1.71
CA LYS A 89 -14.45 -7.96 -0.91
C LYS A 89 -13.18 -8.40 -1.64
N VAL A 90 -12.15 -7.56 -1.61
CA VAL A 90 -10.79 -7.86 -2.09
C VAL A 90 -9.87 -7.84 -0.88
N ILE A 91 -8.97 -8.83 -0.79
CA ILE A 91 -8.00 -8.95 0.29
C ILE A 91 -6.63 -9.10 -0.36
N PHE A 92 -5.72 -8.19 -0.04
CA PHE A 92 -4.33 -8.23 -0.51
C PHE A 92 -3.45 -8.76 0.62
N THR A 93 -2.46 -9.57 0.26
CA THR A 93 -1.56 -10.26 1.20
C THR A 93 -0.13 -10.12 0.74
#